data_AF-A0A8K0R1R9-F1
#
_entry.id   AF-A0A8K0R1R9-F1
#
_cell.length_a   1.000
_cell.length_b   1.000
_cell.length_c   1.000
_cell.angle_alpha   90.00
_cell.angle_beta   90.00
_cell.angle_gamma   90.00
#
_symmetry.space_group_name_H-M   'P 1'
#
loop_
_entity.id
_entity.type
_entity.pdbx_description
1 polymer ?
#
loop_
_entity_poly.entity_id
_entity_poly.type
_entity_poly.pdbx_seq_one_letter_code
_entity_poly.pdbx_strand_id
1 'polypeptide(L)'
;MLIYTYYQGFRSPTSIVRDTSYGAASPAAPNPDVQYRQLISRAVTQRLHSPSLDSDQPDDKGYSDAWETNERRKARDKAKTQVLLLGRSWDEFVRDVQRAEREVHVLTPTRYEGLPKSAFTERNAKAVGENERRSFVMSTGEREEWRITQQEHIMLLKSLAQARGGDCG
;
A
#
# COMPACT_ATOMS: atom_id res chain seq x y z
N MET A 1 -15.15 -10.15 -42.81
CA MET A 1 -15.21 -8.70 -42.54
C MET A 1 -15.26 -8.53 -41.03
N LEU A 2 -14.12 -8.24 -40.40
CA LEU A 2 -13.95 -8.22 -38.93
C LEU A 2 -13.96 -6.76 -38.46
N ILE A 3 -14.91 -6.40 -37.61
CA ILE A 3 -15.03 -5.05 -37.05
C ILE A 3 -14.29 -5.04 -35.71
N TYR A 4 -13.12 -4.40 -35.67
CA TYR A 4 -12.40 -4.09 -34.43
C TYR A 4 -13.04 -2.86 -33.79
N THR A 5 -13.72 -3.03 -32.66
CA THR A 5 -14.17 -1.91 -31.83
C THR A 5 -13.08 -1.55 -30.81
N TYR A 6 -12.48 -0.38 -31.01
CA TYR A 6 -11.56 0.27 -30.08
C TYR A 6 -12.35 0.73 -28.83
N TYR A 7 -12.05 0.16 -27.67
CA TYR A 7 -12.45 0.72 -26.39
C TYR A 7 -11.56 1.94 -26.08
N GLN A 8 -12.09 3.14 -26.29
CA GLN A 8 -11.49 4.36 -25.70
C GLN A 8 -11.83 4.38 -24.21
N GLY A 9 -10.80 4.23 -23.38
CA GLY A 9 -10.91 4.31 -21.94
C GLY A 9 -11.37 5.69 -21.47
N PHE A 10 -12.54 5.74 -20.84
CA PHE A 10 -13.00 6.85 -20.02
C PHE A 10 -12.01 7.06 -18.86
N ARG A 11 -11.18 8.11 -18.95
CA ARG A 11 -10.44 8.63 -17.80
C ARG A 11 -11.38 9.55 -17.03
N SER A 12 -11.94 9.07 -15.93
CA SER A 12 -12.63 9.94 -14.98
C SER A 12 -11.62 10.93 -14.39
N PRO A 13 -11.87 12.25 -14.44
CA PRO A 13 -11.07 13.20 -13.69
C PRO A 13 -11.45 13.07 -12.22
N THR A 14 -10.61 12.43 -11.42
CA THR A 14 -10.65 12.60 -9.97
C THR A 14 -10.25 14.05 -9.67
N SER A 15 -11.23 14.94 -9.53
CA SER A 15 -11.04 16.26 -8.92
C SER A 15 -10.76 16.05 -7.43
N ILE A 16 -9.47 15.85 -7.12
CA ILE A 16 -8.99 15.92 -5.75
C ILE A 16 -9.20 17.37 -5.31
N VAL A 17 -10.29 17.61 -4.57
CA VAL A 17 -10.48 18.82 -3.79
C VAL A 17 -9.34 18.86 -2.77
N ARG A 18 -8.29 19.61 -3.12
CA ARG A 18 -7.20 19.93 -2.20
C ARG A 18 -7.73 21.04 -1.30
N ASP A 19 -8.16 20.68 -0.09
CA ASP A 19 -8.28 21.64 1.00
C ASP A 19 -6.88 22.22 1.29
N THR A 20 -6.55 23.31 0.60
CA THR A 20 -5.34 24.11 0.80
C THR A 20 -5.54 25.08 1.95
N SER A 21 -5.64 24.56 3.17
CA SER A 21 -5.65 25.41 4.39
C SER A 21 -4.74 24.90 5.51
N TYR A 22 -3.82 23.98 5.22
CA TYR A 22 -2.61 23.84 6.02
C TYR A 22 -1.54 24.69 5.36
N GLY A 23 -1.05 25.72 6.07
CA GLY A 23 0.14 26.47 5.70
C GLY A 23 1.32 25.51 5.57
N ALA A 24 1.45 24.90 4.41
CA ALA A 24 2.51 23.99 4.07
C ALA A 24 3.76 24.84 3.89
N ALA A 25 4.50 25.03 4.97
CA ALA A 25 5.95 25.16 4.85
C ALA A 25 6.37 24.03 3.90
N SER A 26 6.81 24.40 2.69
CA SER A 26 7.38 23.47 1.74
C SER A 26 8.34 22.58 2.53
N PRO A 27 8.10 21.26 2.64
CA PRO A 27 8.91 20.43 3.52
C PRO A 27 10.34 20.59 3.04
N ALA A 28 11.17 21.21 3.90
CA ALA A 28 12.57 21.39 3.61
C ALA A 28 13.12 20.06 3.10
N ALA A 29 13.91 20.11 2.03
CA ALA A 29 14.45 18.90 1.40
C ALA A 29 14.91 17.94 2.49
N PRO A 30 14.37 16.71 2.54
CA PRO A 30 14.54 15.84 3.70
C PRO A 30 16.03 15.63 3.94
N ASN A 31 16.47 15.82 5.18
CA ASN A 31 17.87 15.68 5.55
C ASN A 31 18.41 14.34 4.99
N PRO A 32 19.53 14.32 4.25
CA PRO A 32 20.06 13.11 3.63
C PRO A 32 20.27 11.98 4.63
N ASP A 33 20.60 12.29 5.89
CA ASP A 33 20.75 11.29 6.95
C ASP A 33 19.43 10.60 7.30
N VAL A 34 18.31 11.35 7.28
CA VAL A 34 16.97 10.79 7.53
C VAL A 34 16.57 9.88 6.39
N GLN A 35 16.84 10.28 5.14
CA GLN A 35 16.59 9.45 3.96
C GLN A 35 17.39 8.16 4.03
N TYR A 36 18.67 8.24 4.41
CA TYR A 36 19.54 7.08 4.57
C TYR A 36 19.05 6.11 5.63
N ARG A 37 18.65 6.60 6.82
CA ARG A 37 18.08 5.75 7.89
C ARG A 37 16.77 5.07 7.48
N GLN A 38 15.90 5.78 6.76
CA GLN A 38 14.68 5.20 6.21
C GLN A 38 15.00 4.10 5.18
N LEU A 39 16.02 4.31 4.35
CA LEU A 39 16.47 3.33 3.39
C LEU A 39 17.01 2.06 4.07
N ILE A 40 17.82 2.21 5.13
CA ILE A 40 18.27 1.09 5.98
C ILE A 40 17.07 0.31 6.52
N SER A 41 16.10 1.01 7.13
CA SER A 41 14.91 0.37 7.73
C SER A 41 14.10 -0.44 6.71
N ARG A 42 13.96 0.08 5.49
CA ARG A 42 13.31 -0.63 4.37
C ARG A 42 14.12 -1.85 3.94
N ALA A 43 15.43 -1.70 3.82
CA ALA A 43 16.31 -2.79 3.39
C ALA A 43 16.41 -3.94 4.39
N VAL A 44 16.34 -3.64 5.69
CA VAL A 44 16.18 -4.65 6.77
C VAL A 44 14.88 -5.42 6.55
N THR A 45 13.76 -4.71 6.45
CA THR A 45 12.43 -5.34 6.33
C THR A 45 12.29 -6.19 5.07
N GLN A 46 12.89 -5.74 3.96
CA GLN A 46 12.82 -6.40 2.65
C GLN A 46 14.01 -7.33 2.36
N ARG A 47 14.96 -7.47 3.30
CA ARG A 47 16.19 -8.27 3.15
C ARG A 47 16.98 -7.98 1.86
N LEU A 48 17.06 -6.70 1.47
CA LEU A 48 17.69 -6.28 0.19
C LEU A 48 19.21 -6.50 0.14
N HIS A 49 19.84 -6.74 1.29
CA HIS A 49 21.26 -6.99 1.43
C HIS A 49 21.63 -8.48 1.28
N SER A 50 20.65 -9.38 1.08
CA SER A 50 20.89 -10.82 0.98
C SER A 50 21.70 -11.19 -0.27
N PRO A 51 22.80 -11.97 -0.15
CA PRO A 51 23.57 -12.48 -1.28
C PRO A 51 22.76 -13.39 -2.21
N SER A 52 21.65 -13.97 -1.73
CA SER A 52 20.76 -14.81 -2.55
C SER A 52 20.13 -14.06 -3.72
N LEU A 53 20.17 -12.72 -3.72
CA LEU A 53 19.69 -11.89 -4.81
C LEU A 53 20.73 -11.69 -5.93
N ASP A 54 21.97 -12.15 -5.73
CA ASP A 54 23.05 -12.08 -6.72
C ASP A 54 23.09 -13.28 -7.67
N SER A 55 22.41 -14.38 -7.35
CA SER A 55 22.35 -15.54 -8.23
C SER A 55 21.38 -15.30 -9.38
N ASP A 56 21.90 -15.29 -10.61
CA ASP A 56 21.12 -15.30 -11.85
C ASP A 56 20.56 -16.67 -12.22
N GLN A 57 20.65 -17.64 -11.30
CA GLN A 57 20.03 -18.93 -11.55
C GLN A 57 18.51 -18.77 -11.62
N PRO A 58 17.86 -19.33 -12.65
CA PRO A 58 16.41 -19.39 -12.67
C PRO A 58 15.99 -20.19 -11.43
N ASP A 59 15.28 -19.55 -10.52
CA ASP A 59 14.65 -20.22 -9.40
C ASP A 59 13.72 -21.28 -10.00
N ASP A 60 14.04 -22.57 -9.86
CA ASP A 60 13.13 -23.70 -10.17
C ASP A 60 11.97 -23.78 -9.16
N LYS A 61 11.65 -22.64 -8.55
CA LYS A 61 10.61 -22.46 -7.56
C LYS A 61 9.35 -22.01 -8.27
N GLY A 62 8.20 -22.34 -7.69
CA GLY A 62 6.90 -22.02 -8.29
C GLY A 62 6.76 -20.54 -8.67
N TYR A 63 5.85 -20.25 -9.60
CA TYR A 63 5.62 -18.91 -10.18
C TYR A 63 5.60 -17.76 -9.15
N SER A 64 5.04 -18.00 -7.96
CA SER A 64 4.99 -17.02 -6.86
C SER A 64 6.38 -16.61 -6.35
N ASP A 65 7.27 -17.57 -6.17
CA ASP A 65 8.62 -17.32 -5.63
C ASP A 65 9.48 -16.59 -6.66
N ALA A 66 9.36 -16.97 -7.94
CA ALA A 66 10.05 -16.28 -9.02
C ALA A 66 9.63 -14.80 -9.14
N TRP A 67 8.34 -14.51 -8.97
CA TRP A 67 7.84 -13.14 -8.96
C TRP A 67 8.40 -12.35 -7.77
N GLU A 68 8.40 -12.93 -6.57
CA GLU A 68 8.93 -12.30 -5.37
C GLU A 68 10.44 -12.01 -5.48
N THR A 69 11.22 -12.98 -5.98
CA THR A 69 12.66 -12.80 -6.21
C THR A 69 12.91 -11.65 -7.20
N ASN A 70 12.13 -11.57 -8.29
CA ASN A 70 12.26 -10.49 -9.27
C ASN A 70 11.93 -9.11 -8.68
N GLU A 71 10.85 -9.00 -7.90
CA GLU A 71 10.50 -7.73 -7.25
C GLU A 71 11.56 -7.30 -6.24
N ARG A 72 12.13 -8.23 -5.46
CA ARG A 72 13.23 -7.95 -4.54
C ARG A 72 14.50 -7.50 -5.29
N ARG A 73 14.80 -8.09 -6.45
CA ARG A 73 15.92 -7.67 -7.31
C ARG A 73 15.75 -6.22 -7.77
N LYS A 74 14.58 -5.87 -8.31
CA LYS A 74 14.27 -4.48 -8.71
C LYS A 74 14.34 -3.51 -7.54
N ALA A 75 13.86 -3.92 -6.36
CA ALA A 75 13.93 -3.09 -5.16
C ALA A 75 15.39 -2.85 -4.73
N ARG A 76 16.24 -3.88 -4.80
CA ARG A 76 17.68 -3.77 -4.53
C ARG A 76 18.39 -2.82 -5.49
N ASP A 77 18.08 -2.89 -6.78
CA ASP A 77 18.69 -1.99 -7.77
C ASP A 77 18.30 -0.53 -7.52
N LYS A 78 17.02 -0.28 -7.18
CA LYS A 78 16.56 1.05 -6.73
C LYS A 78 17.29 1.51 -5.48
N ALA A 79 17.51 0.63 -4.51
CA ALA A 79 18.26 0.95 -3.30
C ALA A 79 19.72 1.28 -3.62
N LYS A 80 20.39 0.52 -4.50
CA LYS A 80 21.76 0.82 -4.97
C LYS A 80 21.87 2.23 -5.56
N THR A 81 20.93 2.61 -6.43
CA THR A 81 20.89 3.96 -7.00
C THR A 81 20.70 5.02 -5.92
N GLN A 82 19.80 4.80 -4.96
CA GLN A 82 19.56 5.76 -3.87
C GLN A 82 20.77 5.90 -2.93
N VAL A 83 21.43 4.80 -2.59
CA VAL A 83 22.67 4.80 -1.79
C VAL A 83 23.76 5.61 -2.49
N LEU A 84 23.92 5.41 -3.81
CA LEU A 84 24.88 6.16 -4.62
C LEU A 84 24.57 7.67 -4.65
N LEU A 85 23.28 8.04 -4.80
CA LEU A 85 22.84 9.44 -4.77
C LEU A 85 23.10 10.12 -3.41
N LEU A 86 23.11 9.34 -2.32
CA LEU A 86 23.43 9.80 -0.97
C LEU A 86 24.95 9.82 -0.69
N GLY A 87 25.79 9.49 -1.68
CA GLY A 87 27.25 9.53 -1.56
C GLY A 87 27.84 8.42 -0.69
N ARG A 88 27.13 7.29 -0.54
CA ARG A 88 27.58 6.11 0.23
C ARG A 88 27.91 4.96 -0.71
N SER A 89 28.79 4.05 -0.29
CA SER A 89 29.05 2.83 -1.04
C SER A 89 28.02 1.75 -0.69
N TRP A 90 27.78 0.82 -1.62
CA TRP A 90 26.89 -0.32 -1.36
C TRP A 90 27.41 -1.21 -0.22
N ASP A 91 28.73 -1.39 -0.10
CA ASP A 91 29.33 -2.21 0.96
C ASP A 91 29.23 -1.57 2.35
N GLU A 92 29.29 -0.24 2.43
CA GLU A 92 28.97 0.49 3.66
C GLU A 92 27.51 0.32 4.03
N PHE A 93 26.61 0.47 3.07
CA PHE A 93 25.18 0.27 3.28
C PHE A 93 24.85 -1.16 3.77
N VAL A 94 25.44 -2.20 3.17
CA VAL A 94 25.23 -3.59 3.60
C VAL A 94 25.69 -3.80 5.05
N ARG A 95 26.83 -3.24 5.44
CA ARG A 95 27.33 -3.31 6.84
C ARG A 95 26.38 -2.61 7.81
N ASP A 96 25.85 -1.45 7.43
CA ASP A 96 24.90 -0.69 8.26
C ASP A 96 23.57 -1.44 8.41
N VAL A 97 23.07 -2.04 7.33
CA VAL A 97 21.86 -2.88 7.36
C VAL A 97 22.07 -4.08 8.29
N GLN A 98 23.17 -4.83 8.14
CA GLN A 98 23.49 -5.97 9.00
C GLN A 98 23.66 -5.56 10.47
N ARG A 99 24.20 -4.37 10.72
CA ARG A 99 24.29 -3.81 12.08
C ARG A 99 22.89 -3.54 12.63
N ALA A 100 22.03 -2.87 11.86
CA ALA A 100 20.66 -2.57 12.25
C ALA A 100 19.81 -3.83 12.48
N GLU A 101 20.04 -4.91 11.72
CA GLU A 101 19.35 -6.20 11.96
C GLU A 101 19.68 -6.83 13.31
N ARG A 102 20.88 -6.57 13.84
CA ARG A 102 21.30 -7.06 15.16
C ARG A 102 20.77 -6.19 16.30
N GLU A 103 20.28 -4.99 15.99
CA GLU A 103 19.68 -4.11 16.98
C GLU A 103 18.31 -4.68 17.37
N VAL A 104 18.29 -5.40 18.49
CA VAL A 104 17.05 -5.92 19.08
C VAL A 104 16.30 -4.76 19.72
N HIS A 105 15.32 -4.21 19.00
CA HIS A 105 14.35 -3.31 19.59
C HIS A 105 13.38 -4.10 20.47
N VAL A 106 13.63 -4.10 21.78
CA VAL A 106 12.65 -4.61 22.75
C VAL A 106 11.51 -3.59 22.82
N LEU A 107 10.43 -3.86 22.09
CA LEU A 107 9.20 -3.12 22.27
C LEU A 107 8.66 -3.45 23.66
N THR A 108 8.74 -2.49 24.58
CA THR A 108 8.03 -2.60 25.84
C THR A 108 6.54 -2.70 25.52
N PRO A 109 5.80 -3.65 26.11
CA PRO A 109 4.37 -3.78 25.84
C PRO A 109 3.67 -2.43 26.05
N THR A 110 3.15 -1.85 24.97
CA THR A 110 2.35 -0.64 25.06
C THR A 110 1.03 -1.01 25.72
N ARG A 111 0.83 -0.56 26.96
CA ARG A 111 -0.49 -0.66 27.60
C ARG A 111 -1.38 0.43 27.03
N TYR A 112 -2.33 0.06 26.18
CA TYR A 112 -3.37 0.99 25.76
C TYR A 112 -4.29 1.26 26.95
N GLU A 113 -4.17 2.46 27.53
CA GLU A 113 -5.18 2.96 28.43
C GLU A 113 -6.40 3.35 27.59
N GLY A 114 -7.47 2.55 27.70
CA GLY A 114 -8.74 2.90 27.08
C GLY A 114 -9.21 4.24 27.63
N LEU A 115 -9.62 5.15 26.74
CA LEU A 115 -10.31 6.36 27.16
C LEU A 115 -11.49 5.98 28.07
N PRO A 116 -11.78 6.78 29.11
CA PRO A 116 -12.93 6.51 29.97
C PRO A 116 -14.19 6.37 29.13
N LYS A 117 -15.05 5.41 29.48
CA LYS A 117 -16.24 5.02 28.67
C LYS A 117 -17.11 6.22 28.27
N SER A 118 -17.16 7.27 29.08
CA SER A 118 -17.87 8.53 28.79
C SER A 118 -17.35 9.24 27.53
N ALA A 119 -16.04 9.30 27.33
CA ALA A 119 -15.44 9.93 26.16
C ALA A 119 -15.70 9.14 24.85
N PHE A 120 -15.94 7.83 24.96
CA PHE A 120 -16.32 6.98 23.83
C PHE A 120 -17.76 7.26 23.38
N THR A 121 -18.68 7.48 24.33
CA THR A 121 -20.10 7.77 24.03
C THR A 121 -20.24 9.10 23.30
N GLU A 122 -19.53 10.14 23.73
CA GLU A 122 -19.56 11.46 23.10
C GLU A 122 -18.95 11.44 21.68
N ARG A 123 -17.82 10.75 21.48
CA ARG A 123 -17.21 10.63 20.15
C ARG A 123 -18.08 9.84 19.18
N ASN A 124 -18.69 8.74 19.63
CA ASN A 124 -19.61 7.98 18.78
C ASN A 124 -20.86 8.79 18.46
N ALA A 125 -21.44 9.52 19.41
CA ALA A 125 -22.59 10.38 19.15
C ALA A 125 -22.25 11.47 18.10
N LYS A 126 -21.07 12.07 18.21
CA LYS A 126 -20.60 13.05 17.22
C LYS A 126 -20.38 12.42 15.84
N ALA A 127 -19.74 11.24 15.79
CA ALA A 127 -19.51 10.53 14.54
C ALA A 127 -20.82 10.08 13.86
N VAL A 128 -21.80 9.61 14.64
CA VAL A 128 -23.13 9.23 14.13
C VAL A 128 -23.84 10.45 13.55
N GLY A 129 -23.87 11.59 14.25
CA GLY A 129 -24.48 12.82 13.71
C GLY A 129 -23.77 13.37 12.47
N GLU A 130 -22.46 13.21 12.37
CA GLU A 130 -21.67 13.60 11.19
C GLU A 130 -21.89 12.65 10.01
N ASN A 131 -22.05 11.35 10.26
CA ASN A 131 -22.39 10.36 9.25
C ASN A 131 -23.84 10.54 8.73
N GLU A 132 -24.78 10.87 9.62
CA GLU A 132 -26.16 11.21 9.23
C GLU A 132 -26.19 12.43 8.32
N ARG A 133 -25.42 13.48 8.64
CA ARG A 133 -25.27 14.65 7.75
C ARG A 133 -24.66 14.30 6.40
N ARG A 134 -23.66 13.40 6.35
CA ARG A 134 -23.08 12.93 5.08
C ARG A 134 -24.05 12.07 4.28
N SER A 135 -24.89 11.27 4.94
CA SER A 135 -25.90 10.43 4.28
C SER A 135 -27.00 11.23 3.57
N PHE A 136 -27.19 12.50 3.95
CA PHE A 136 -28.13 13.42 3.33
C PHE A 136 -27.61 14.05 2.02
N VAL A 137 -26.32 13.89 1.69
CA VAL A 137 -25.71 14.51 0.50
C VAL A 137 -25.85 13.65 -0.75
N MET A 138 -26.16 12.35 -0.63
CA MET A 138 -26.53 11.54 -1.80
C MET A 138 -28.01 11.76 -2.08
N SER A 139 -28.31 12.33 -3.25
CA SER A 139 -29.69 12.45 -3.72
C SER A 139 -30.32 11.06 -3.80
N THR A 140 -31.64 10.97 -3.62
CA THR A 140 -32.35 9.68 -3.66
C THR A 140 -32.14 8.90 -4.96
N GLY A 141 -31.79 9.59 -6.07
CA GLY A 141 -31.42 8.98 -7.35
C GLY A 141 -30.04 8.28 -7.31
N GLU A 142 -29.01 8.95 -6.80
CA GLU A 142 -27.64 8.40 -6.74
C GLU A 142 -27.56 7.18 -5.80
N ARG A 143 -28.40 7.14 -4.77
CA ARG A 143 -28.49 5.98 -3.86
C ARG A 143 -29.08 4.75 -4.53
N GLU A 144 -30.05 4.92 -5.42
CA GLU A 144 -30.67 3.82 -6.15
C GLU A 144 -29.74 3.29 -7.25
N GLU A 145 -29.05 4.18 -7.97
CA GLU A 145 -28.02 3.81 -8.95
C GLU A 145 -26.89 3.00 -8.30
N TRP A 146 -26.38 3.46 -7.15
CA TRP A 146 -25.36 2.72 -6.41
C TRP A 146 -25.85 1.33 -5.96
N ARG A 147 -27.12 1.23 -5.53
CA ARG A 147 -27.71 -0.06 -5.14
C ARG A 147 -27.78 -1.03 -6.31
N ILE A 148 -28.20 -0.54 -7.49
CA ILE A 148 -28.26 -1.34 -8.72
C ILE A 148 -26.86 -1.85 -9.09
N THR A 149 -25.84 -0.98 -9.11
CA THR A 149 -24.46 -1.37 -9.45
C THR A 149 -23.88 -2.39 -8.46
N GLN A 150 -24.13 -2.22 -7.16
CA GLN A 150 -23.71 -3.21 -6.16
C GLN A 150 -24.37 -4.56 -6.38
N GLN A 151 -25.65 -4.56 -6.74
CA GLN A 151 -26.41 -5.78 -6.98
C GLN A 151 -25.93 -6.51 -8.25
N GLU A 152 -25.56 -5.77 -9.29
CA GLU A 152 -24.92 -6.31 -10.50
C GLU A 152 -23.56 -6.93 -10.21
N HIS A 153 -22.71 -6.25 -9.42
CA HIS A 153 -21.42 -6.81 -8.99
C HIS A 153 -21.60 -8.10 -8.18
N ILE A 154 -22.58 -8.16 -7.28
CA ILE A 154 -22.89 -9.38 -6.53
C ILE A 154 -23.34 -10.50 -7.46
N MET A 155 -24.16 -10.20 -8.48
CA MET A 155 -24.60 -11.19 -9.46
C MET A 155 -23.44 -11.73 -10.30
N LEU A 156 -22.53 -10.86 -10.75
CA LEU A 156 -21.32 -11.25 -11.47
C LEU A 156 -20.42 -12.16 -10.62
N LEU A 157 -20.21 -11.82 -9.36
CA LEU A 157 -19.39 -12.64 -8.46
C LEU A 157 -20.02 -14.01 -8.20
N LYS A 158 -21.35 -14.09 -8.10
CA LYS A 158 -22.08 -15.36 -7.96
C LYS A 158 -21.97 -16.23 -9.20
N SER A 159 -22.08 -15.65 -10.39
CA SER A 159 -21.94 -16.42 -11.64
C SER A 159 -20.51 -16.93 -11.84
N LEU A 160 -19.51 -16.11 -11.50
CA LEU A 160 -18.10 -16.53 -11.50
C LEU A 160 -17.83 -17.64 -10.48
N ALA A 161 -18.42 -17.57 -9.29
CA ALA A 161 -18.29 -18.61 -8.28
C ALA A 161 -18.94 -19.94 -8.72
N GLN A 162 -20.13 -19.89 -9.34
CA GLN A 162 -20.80 -21.07 -9.91
C GLN A 162 -20.01 -21.69 -11.06
N ALA A 163 -19.47 -20.87 -11.96
CA ALA A 163 -18.63 -21.34 -13.07
C ALA A 163 -17.31 -21.99 -12.58
N ARG A 164 -16.85 -21.65 -11.37
CA ARG A 164 -15.65 -22.24 -10.75
C ARG A 164 -15.93 -23.46 -9.88
N GLY A 165 -17.18 -23.65 -9.43
CA GLY A 165 -17.60 -24.74 -8.54
C GLY A 165 -18.36 -25.87 -9.25
N GLY A 166 -18.62 -25.77 -10.55
CA GLY A 166 -19.29 -26.78 -11.36
C GLY A 166 -18.33 -27.68 -12.12
N ASP A 167 -17.47 -28.41 -11.41
CA ASP A 167 -16.85 -29.67 -11.87
C ASP A 167 -16.16 -30.34 -10.68
N CYS A 168 -16.98 -30.94 -9.82
CA CYS A 168 -16.60 -31.99 -8.86
C CYS A 168 -17.73 -33.04 -8.89
N GLY A 169 -17.97 -33.60 -10.07
CA GLY A 169 -18.75 -34.81 -10.27
C GLY A 169 -17.82 -35.93 -10.72
#